data_AF-A0A956R6C5-F1
#
_entry.id   AF-A0A956R6C5-F1
#
_cell.length_a   1.000
_cell.length_b   1.000
_cell.length_c   1.000
_cell.angle_alpha   90.00
_cell.angle_beta   90.00
_cell.angle_gamma   90.00
#
_symmetry.space_group_name_H-M   'P 1'
#
loop_
_entity.id
_entity.type
_entity.pdbx_description
1 polymer ?
#
loop_
_entity_poly.entity_id
_entity_poly.type
_entity_poly.pdbx_seq_one_letter_code
_entity_poly.pdbx_strand_id
1 'polypeptide(L)'
;MMLSFSTWGSSRGAKALEDESVAEALAYSSIAAKSPGRRERHLLKWFEQAKFRYAPMKARYARENFDQIESMGGIEIVSRMALQRPGRAAKLRFVTGFKGIGDKYGRNLWMDVCDKDFMRSIAVDRRILNIAAALDVRWKTYDDLERFFIGVADALEITPWGLDRFLYKNCDGMLDRLRASASPNTSKVWVLVARGTAVAAFTNRAEATAAQAKRDGATIVRVPLDPG
;
A
#
# COMPACT_ATOMS: atom_id res chain seq x y z
N MET A 1 -5.93 -7.08 15.90
CA MET A 1 -6.55 -6.33 14.77
C MET A 1 -5.59 -6.31 13.58
N MET A 2 -6.08 -6.36 12.34
CA MET A 2 -5.20 -6.34 11.15
C MET A 2 -4.62 -4.93 10.90
N LEU A 3 -3.29 -4.84 10.72
CA LEU A 3 -2.55 -3.58 10.54
C LEU A 3 -3.10 -2.72 9.39
N SER A 4 -3.44 -3.36 8.27
CA SER A 4 -4.04 -2.69 7.11
C SER A 4 -5.36 -1.98 7.44
N PHE A 5 -6.22 -2.55 8.28
CA PHE A 5 -7.47 -1.92 8.73
C PHE A 5 -7.20 -0.69 9.62
N SER A 6 -6.16 -0.75 10.46
CA SER A 6 -5.75 0.37 11.31
C SER A 6 -5.35 1.59 10.49
N THR A 7 -4.78 1.40 9.29
CA THR A 7 -4.42 2.49 8.37
C THR A 7 -5.60 3.11 7.61
N TRP A 8 -6.83 2.61 7.80
CA TRP A 8 -7.99 3.17 7.10
C TRP A 8 -8.20 4.65 7.47
N GLY A 9 -8.11 5.52 6.46
CA GLY A 9 -8.22 6.98 6.58
C GLY A 9 -6.95 7.73 7.02
N SER A 10 -5.97 7.06 7.65
CA SER A 10 -4.69 7.65 8.07
C SER A 10 -3.72 6.58 8.60
N SER A 11 -2.41 6.76 8.38
CA SER A 11 -1.35 5.91 8.98
C SER A 11 -1.24 6.04 10.51
N ARG A 12 -1.86 7.06 11.11
CA ARG A 12 -1.86 7.25 12.59
C ARG A 12 -2.37 6.04 13.35
N GLY A 13 -3.37 5.33 12.81
CA GLY A 13 -3.89 4.14 13.47
C GLY A 13 -2.89 2.98 13.49
N ALA A 14 -2.04 2.85 12.47
CA ALA A 14 -0.94 1.89 12.51
C ALA A 14 0.13 2.31 13.52
N LYS A 15 0.50 3.60 13.55
CA LYS A 15 1.45 4.13 14.55
C LYS A 15 0.94 3.93 15.98
N ALA A 16 -0.36 4.08 16.21
CA ALA A 16 -0.95 3.85 17.52
C ALA A 16 -0.85 2.40 18.00
N LEU A 17 -0.68 1.43 17.10
CA LEU A 17 -0.43 0.03 17.48
C LEU A 17 1.04 -0.24 17.87
N GLU A 18 1.93 0.75 17.77
CA GLU A 18 3.28 0.66 18.37
C GLU A 18 3.22 0.78 19.91
N ASP A 19 2.12 1.32 20.45
CA ASP A 19 1.81 1.27 21.88
C ASP A 19 1.26 -0.13 22.22
N GLU A 20 2.01 -0.87 23.02
CA GLU A 20 1.69 -2.24 23.42
C GLU A 20 0.33 -2.35 24.10
N SER A 21 -0.07 -1.36 24.91
CA SER A 21 -1.36 -1.36 25.60
C SER A 21 -2.53 -1.26 24.62
N VAL A 22 -2.36 -0.47 23.55
CA VAL A 22 -3.35 -0.32 22.48
C VAL A 22 -3.38 -1.59 21.63
N ALA A 23 -2.21 -2.15 21.31
CA ALA A 23 -2.08 -3.38 20.53
C ALA A 23 -2.73 -4.58 21.25
N GLU A 24 -2.44 -4.77 22.53
CA GLU A 24 -3.01 -5.82 23.37
C GLU A 24 -4.51 -5.66 23.53
N ALA A 25 -4.98 -4.45 23.81
CA ALA A 25 -6.41 -4.17 23.92
C ALA A 25 -7.19 -4.48 22.63
N LEU A 26 -6.55 -4.32 21.46
CA LEU A 26 -7.16 -4.55 20.14
C LEU A 26 -6.76 -5.91 19.55
N ALA A 27 -6.08 -6.76 20.31
CA ALA A 27 -5.78 -8.14 19.95
C ALA A 27 -7.06 -8.99 19.89
N TYR A 28 -7.03 -10.04 19.06
CA TYR A 28 -8.19 -10.91 18.88
C TYR A 28 -8.65 -11.53 20.21
N SER A 29 -7.71 -12.07 20.98
CA SER A 29 -7.96 -12.66 22.31
C SER A 29 -8.61 -11.68 23.29
N SER A 30 -8.14 -10.43 23.31
CA SER A 30 -8.69 -9.39 24.18
C SER A 30 -10.14 -9.04 23.84
N ILE A 31 -10.48 -9.01 22.53
CA ILE A 31 -11.85 -8.80 22.04
C ILE A 31 -12.71 -10.04 22.33
N ALA A 32 -12.18 -11.24 22.11
CA ALA A 32 -12.87 -12.52 22.35
C ALA A 32 -13.26 -12.69 23.81
N ALA A 33 -12.40 -12.25 24.74
CA ALA A 33 -12.67 -12.25 26.18
C ALA A 33 -13.81 -11.30 26.60
N LYS A 34 -14.29 -10.42 25.71
CA LYS A 34 -15.46 -9.57 25.98
C LYS A 34 -16.74 -10.29 25.58
N SER A 35 -17.77 -10.15 26.43
CA SER A 35 -19.15 -10.55 26.08
C SER A 35 -19.59 -9.86 24.78
N PRO A 36 -20.40 -10.51 23.92
CA PRO A 36 -20.80 -9.96 22.61
C PRO A 36 -21.27 -8.49 22.66
N GLY A 37 -22.17 -8.15 23.58
CA GLY A 37 -22.69 -6.77 23.74
C GLY A 37 -21.67 -5.72 24.22
N ARG A 38 -20.45 -6.12 24.61
CA ARG A 38 -19.38 -5.20 25.06
C ARG A 38 -18.26 -5.01 24.03
N ARG A 39 -18.18 -5.84 22.99
CA ARG A 39 -17.07 -5.82 22.02
C ARG A 39 -16.96 -4.47 21.29
N GLU A 40 -18.06 -3.96 20.74
CA GLU A 40 -18.07 -2.69 20.02
C GLU A 40 -17.69 -1.51 20.92
N ARG A 41 -18.20 -1.48 22.15
CA ARG A 41 -17.86 -0.43 23.12
C ARG A 41 -16.39 -0.47 23.52
N HIS A 42 -15.84 -1.66 23.71
CA HIS A 42 -14.41 -1.86 23.99
C HIS A 42 -13.55 -1.35 22.83
N LEU A 43 -13.89 -1.73 21.60
CA LEU A 43 -13.22 -1.26 20.38
C LEU A 43 -13.30 0.26 20.24
N LEU A 44 -14.49 0.84 20.43
CA LEU A 44 -14.72 2.28 20.32
C LEU A 44 -13.86 3.06 21.31
N LYS A 45 -13.85 2.66 22.59
CA LYS A 45 -13.02 3.28 23.63
C LYS A 45 -11.56 3.38 23.19
N TRP A 46 -10.98 2.26 22.75
CA TRP A 46 -9.57 2.22 22.37
C TRP A 46 -9.29 2.96 21.06
N PHE A 47 -10.19 2.92 20.09
CA PHE A 47 -10.07 3.72 18.87
C PHE A 47 -10.12 5.22 19.15
N GLU A 48 -10.99 5.68 20.04
CA GLU A 48 -11.05 7.10 20.43
C GLU A 48 -9.84 7.52 21.24
N GLN A 49 -9.45 6.74 22.26
CA GLN A 49 -8.27 6.98 23.08
C GLN A 49 -7.00 7.09 22.23
N ALA A 50 -6.86 6.19 21.26
CA ALA A 50 -5.74 6.17 20.32
C ALA A 50 -5.95 7.09 19.09
N LYS A 51 -7.01 7.92 19.09
CA LYS A 51 -7.32 8.93 18.06
C LYS A 51 -7.38 8.36 16.63
N PHE A 52 -7.94 7.16 16.48
CA PHE A 52 -8.23 6.57 15.17
C PHE A 52 -9.25 7.42 14.42
N ARG A 53 -8.98 7.67 13.14
CA ARG A 53 -9.96 8.32 12.28
C ARG A 53 -11.18 7.40 12.08
N TYR A 54 -12.37 7.98 12.07
CA TYR A 54 -13.64 7.25 11.93
C TYR A 54 -13.87 6.19 13.02
N ALA A 55 -13.43 6.46 14.25
CA ALA A 55 -13.48 5.51 15.37
C ALA A 55 -14.85 4.81 15.54
N PRO A 56 -16.02 5.49 15.52
CA PRO A 56 -17.32 4.82 15.60
C PRO A 56 -17.56 3.80 14.48
N MET A 57 -17.30 4.20 13.23
CA MET A 57 -17.49 3.32 12.07
C MET A 57 -16.51 2.14 12.09
N LYS A 58 -15.25 2.38 12.49
CA LYS A 58 -14.25 1.32 12.63
C LYS A 58 -14.64 0.33 13.73
N ALA A 59 -15.13 0.81 14.87
CA ALA A 59 -15.54 -0.06 15.98
C ALA A 59 -16.65 -1.01 15.55
N ARG A 60 -17.67 -0.47 14.86
CA ARG A 60 -18.75 -1.26 14.28
C ARG A 60 -18.24 -2.29 13.28
N TYR A 61 -17.44 -1.89 12.29
CA TYR A 61 -16.90 -2.83 11.29
C TYR A 61 -15.97 -3.88 11.89
N ALA A 62 -15.13 -3.51 12.85
CA ALA A 62 -14.27 -4.46 13.55
C ALA A 62 -15.09 -5.48 14.34
N ARG A 63 -16.19 -5.06 14.98
CA ARG A 63 -17.13 -5.97 15.66
C ARG A 63 -17.83 -6.90 14.66
N GLU A 64 -18.38 -6.37 13.57
CA GLU A 64 -19.02 -7.18 12.53
C GLU A 64 -18.06 -8.21 11.92
N ASN A 65 -16.82 -7.80 11.61
CA ASN A 65 -15.79 -8.70 11.12
C ASN A 65 -15.40 -9.75 12.17
N PHE A 66 -15.33 -9.37 13.46
CA PHE A 66 -15.08 -10.32 14.54
C PHE A 66 -16.18 -11.38 14.61
N ASP A 67 -17.45 -10.96 14.61
CA ASP A 67 -18.58 -11.88 14.64
C ASP A 67 -18.61 -12.79 13.40
N GLN A 68 -18.25 -12.26 12.22
CA GLN A 68 -18.07 -13.07 11.01
C GLN A 68 -16.96 -14.11 11.17
N ILE A 69 -15.80 -13.74 11.72
CA ILE A 69 -14.68 -14.67 11.95
C ILE A 69 -15.10 -15.79 12.92
N GLU A 70 -15.79 -15.44 14.02
CA GLU A 70 -16.30 -16.42 14.97
C GLU A 70 -17.29 -17.38 14.30
N SER A 71 -18.20 -16.88 13.46
CA SER A 71 -19.17 -17.71 12.73
C SER A 71 -18.51 -18.68 11.74
N MET A 72 -17.30 -18.36 11.27
CA MET A 72 -16.48 -19.20 10.39
C MET A 72 -15.61 -20.20 11.17
N GLY A 73 -15.74 -20.26 12.50
CA GLY A 73 -15.00 -21.18 13.36
C GLY A 73 -13.72 -20.60 13.99
N GLY A 74 -13.59 -19.28 14.01
CA GLY A 74 -12.49 -18.58 14.70
C GLY A 74 -11.31 -18.21 13.81
N ILE A 75 -10.39 -17.41 14.37
CA ILE A 75 -9.31 -16.76 13.62
C ILE A 75 -8.34 -17.75 12.98
N GLU A 76 -8.04 -18.87 13.61
CA GLU A 76 -7.14 -19.90 13.07
C GLU A 76 -7.73 -20.56 11.83
N ILE A 77 -9.03 -20.88 11.84
CA ILE A 77 -9.74 -21.47 10.71
C ILE A 77 -9.82 -20.47 9.56
N VAL A 78 -10.23 -19.24 9.84
CA VAL A 78 -10.32 -18.18 8.83
C VAL A 78 -8.95 -17.88 8.20
N SER A 79 -7.89 -17.84 9.00
CA SER A 79 -6.52 -17.62 8.50
C SER A 79 -6.08 -18.75 7.56
N ARG A 80 -6.38 -20.00 7.92
CA ARG A 80 -6.12 -21.16 7.05
C ARG A 80 -6.93 -21.10 5.76
N MET A 81 -8.22 -20.80 5.85
CA MET A 81 -9.10 -20.62 4.69
C MET A 81 -8.59 -19.52 3.76
N ALA A 82 -8.06 -18.42 4.31
CA ALA A 82 -7.50 -17.32 3.54
C ALA A 82 -6.25 -17.78 2.78
N LEU A 83 -5.28 -18.39 3.48
CA LEU A 83 -4.00 -18.83 2.92
C LEU A 83 -4.15 -19.92 1.85
N GLN A 84 -5.18 -20.76 1.97
CA GLN A 84 -5.48 -21.84 1.02
C GLN A 84 -6.20 -21.37 -0.24
N ARG A 85 -6.60 -20.10 -0.35
CA ARG A 85 -7.24 -19.61 -1.58
C ARG A 85 -6.27 -19.64 -2.75
N PRO A 86 -6.67 -20.18 -3.92
CA PRO A 86 -5.76 -20.28 -5.05
C PRO A 86 -5.61 -18.93 -5.75
N GLY A 87 -4.38 -18.42 -5.76
CA GLY A 87 -4.00 -17.25 -6.53
C GLY A 87 -4.57 -15.93 -6.01
N ARG A 88 -4.08 -14.86 -6.63
CA ARG A 88 -4.32 -13.47 -6.23
C ARG A 88 -5.80 -13.10 -6.17
N ALA A 89 -6.57 -13.44 -7.20
CA ALA A 89 -7.96 -13.02 -7.31
C ALA A 89 -8.84 -13.68 -6.24
N ALA A 90 -8.65 -14.97 -5.94
CA ALA A 90 -9.42 -15.64 -4.90
C ALA A 90 -9.06 -15.14 -3.50
N LYS A 91 -7.76 -14.90 -3.25
CA LYS A 91 -7.25 -14.30 -2.01
C LYS A 91 -7.80 -12.89 -1.79
N LEU A 92 -7.81 -12.04 -2.83
CA LEU A 92 -8.41 -10.71 -2.74
C LEU A 92 -9.90 -10.78 -2.44
N ARG A 93 -10.67 -11.54 -3.23
CA ARG A 93 -12.12 -11.68 -3.00
C ARG A 93 -12.45 -12.12 -1.58
N PHE A 94 -11.64 -13.01 -1.02
CA PHE A 94 -11.82 -13.48 0.36
C PHE A 94 -11.67 -12.33 1.36
N VAL A 95 -10.55 -11.60 1.32
CA VAL A 95 -10.29 -10.53 2.30
C VAL A 95 -11.16 -9.30 2.09
N THR A 96 -11.57 -9.01 0.86
CA THR A 96 -12.49 -7.89 0.57
C THR A 96 -13.94 -8.19 0.98
N GLY A 97 -14.24 -9.44 1.37
CA GLY A 97 -15.52 -9.79 1.99
C GLY A 97 -15.70 -9.19 3.38
N PHE A 98 -14.61 -8.80 4.05
CA PHE A 98 -14.66 -8.16 5.37
C PHE A 98 -14.87 -6.64 5.24
N LYS A 99 -15.67 -6.08 6.15
CA LYS A 99 -16.03 -4.66 6.17
C LYS A 99 -14.80 -3.78 6.33
N GLY A 100 -14.70 -2.74 5.50
CA GLY A 100 -13.60 -1.79 5.51
C GLY A 100 -12.32 -2.28 4.82
N ILE A 101 -12.33 -3.46 4.19
CA ILE A 101 -11.22 -3.97 3.39
C ILE A 101 -11.57 -3.87 1.91
N GLY A 102 -11.10 -2.81 1.26
CA GLY A 102 -11.16 -2.69 -0.20
C GLY A 102 -9.90 -3.22 -0.87
N ASP A 103 -9.87 -3.21 -2.19
CA ASP A 103 -8.79 -3.66 -3.06
C ASP A 103 -7.37 -3.25 -2.64
N LYS A 104 -7.19 -1.97 -2.27
CA LYS A 104 -5.91 -1.46 -1.77
C LYS A 104 -5.50 -2.18 -0.48
N TYR A 105 -6.39 -2.20 0.51
CA TYR A 105 -6.08 -2.76 1.83
C TYR A 105 -5.97 -4.30 1.78
N GLY A 106 -6.71 -4.94 0.89
CA GLY A 106 -6.56 -6.37 0.60
C GLY A 106 -5.16 -6.70 0.06
N ARG A 107 -4.65 -5.92 -0.89
CA ARG A 107 -3.27 -6.09 -1.41
C ARG A 107 -2.23 -5.85 -0.32
N ASN A 108 -2.36 -4.76 0.46
CA ASN A 108 -1.46 -4.49 1.59
C ASN A 108 -1.39 -5.65 2.57
N LEU A 109 -2.54 -6.23 2.94
CA LEU A 109 -2.59 -7.35 3.88
C LEU A 109 -1.75 -8.53 3.37
N TRP A 110 -1.92 -8.93 2.11
CA TRP A 110 -1.18 -10.04 1.53
C TRP A 110 0.31 -9.72 1.32
N MET A 111 0.64 -8.47 1.00
CA MET A 111 2.03 -7.99 0.90
C MET A 111 2.72 -7.93 2.26
N ASP A 112 2.00 -7.59 3.33
CA ASP A 112 2.54 -7.50 4.70
C ASP A 112 2.89 -8.90 5.26
N VAL A 113 2.20 -9.95 4.82
CA VAL A 113 2.51 -11.35 5.19
C VAL A 113 3.41 -12.07 4.17
N CYS A 114 4.01 -11.33 3.23
CA CYS A 114 4.90 -11.86 2.19
C CYS A 114 4.29 -13.01 1.38
N ASP A 115 2.98 -12.95 1.08
CA ASP A 115 2.33 -14.00 0.31
C ASP A 115 2.87 -14.04 -1.13
N LYS A 116 3.27 -15.24 -1.59
CA LYS A 116 3.92 -15.44 -2.90
C LYS A 116 3.08 -14.91 -4.07
N ASP A 117 1.75 -14.92 -3.98
CA ASP A 117 0.87 -14.45 -5.05
C ASP A 117 0.79 -12.92 -5.13
N PHE A 118 1.36 -12.22 -4.14
CA PHE A 118 1.36 -10.76 -4.01
C PHE A 118 2.76 -10.14 -3.96
N MET A 119 3.82 -10.94 -3.98
CA MET A 119 5.20 -10.42 -4.01
C MET A 119 5.51 -9.60 -5.28
N ARG A 120 4.74 -9.81 -6.35
CA ARG A 120 4.78 -8.98 -7.56
C ARG A 120 3.68 -7.92 -7.64
N SER A 121 2.99 -7.63 -6.53
CA SER A 121 1.95 -6.58 -6.47
C SER A 121 2.51 -5.25 -5.99
N ILE A 122 1.82 -4.16 -6.35
CA ILE A 122 2.02 -2.81 -5.81
C ILE A 122 0.67 -2.27 -5.35
N ALA A 123 0.63 -1.70 -4.16
CA ALA A 123 -0.59 -1.12 -3.62
C ALA A 123 -0.76 0.31 -4.14
N VAL A 124 -1.52 0.46 -5.24
CA VAL A 124 -1.89 1.77 -5.78
C VAL A 124 -2.73 2.53 -4.75
N ASP A 125 -2.10 3.49 -4.09
CA ASP A 125 -2.73 4.43 -3.17
C ASP A 125 -2.63 5.87 -3.65
N ARG A 126 -3.11 6.83 -2.85
CA ARG A 126 -3.11 8.25 -3.24
C ARG A 126 -1.71 8.76 -3.60
N ARG A 127 -0.64 8.24 -3.00
CA ARG A 127 0.73 8.65 -3.30
C ARG A 127 1.15 8.12 -4.67
N ILE A 128 0.91 6.84 -4.92
CA ILE A 128 1.15 6.23 -6.23
C ILE A 128 0.35 6.96 -7.32
N LEU A 129 -0.90 7.33 -7.04
CA LEU A 129 -1.73 8.15 -7.95
C LEU A 129 -1.14 9.54 -8.19
N ASN A 130 -0.64 10.22 -7.15
CA ASN A 130 -0.02 11.53 -7.29
C ASN A 130 1.28 11.46 -8.10
N ILE A 131 2.08 10.41 -7.89
CA ILE A 131 3.30 10.13 -8.65
C ILE A 131 2.94 9.88 -10.11
N ALA A 132 1.97 9.01 -10.37
CA ALA A 132 1.48 8.73 -11.72
C ALA A 132 0.99 9.99 -12.44
N ALA A 133 0.23 10.84 -11.75
CA ALA A 133 -0.22 12.12 -12.29
C ALA A 133 0.95 13.08 -12.57
N ALA A 134 1.95 13.14 -11.68
CA ALA A 134 3.15 13.95 -11.89
C ALA A 134 4.04 13.44 -13.05
N LEU A 135 3.94 12.15 -13.36
CA LEU A 135 4.56 11.51 -14.53
C LEU A 135 3.67 11.56 -15.79
N ASP A 136 2.50 12.22 -15.74
CA ASP A 136 1.50 12.22 -16.82
C ASP A 136 1.15 10.81 -17.35
N VAL A 137 1.20 9.81 -16.47
CA VAL A 137 0.80 8.44 -16.80
C VAL A 137 -0.71 8.44 -16.95
N ARG A 138 -1.22 7.86 -18.04
CA ARG A 138 -2.66 7.65 -18.24
C ARG A 138 -3.01 6.22 -17.87
N TRP A 139 -4.09 6.03 -17.11
CA TRP A 139 -4.59 4.71 -16.74
C TRP A 139 -6.12 4.71 -16.76
N LYS A 140 -6.75 3.58 -17.10
CA LYS A 140 -8.20 3.40 -17.05
C LYS A 140 -8.63 2.60 -15.83
N THR A 141 -7.82 1.63 -15.46
CA THR A 141 -8.08 0.69 -14.37
C THR A 141 -6.98 0.72 -13.32
N TYR A 142 -7.27 0.14 -12.15
CA TYR A 142 -6.26 -0.09 -11.11
C TYR A 142 -5.12 -0.97 -11.64
N ASP A 143 -5.46 -2.03 -12.38
CA ASP A 143 -4.49 -3.00 -12.88
C ASP A 143 -3.59 -2.43 -13.97
N ASP A 144 -4.05 -1.42 -14.72
CA ASP A 144 -3.20 -0.68 -15.67
C ASP A 144 -2.08 0.04 -14.91
N LEU A 145 -2.45 0.75 -13.86
CA LEU A 145 -1.49 1.54 -13.09
C LEU A 145 -0.55 0.66 -12.28
N GLU A 146 -1.06 -0.44 -11.73
CA GLU A 146 -0.22 -1.43 -11.06
C GLU A 146 0.80 -2.04 -12.03
N ARG A 147 0.38 -2.45 -13.24
CA ARG A 147 1.28 -2.99 -14.27
C ARG A 147 2.36 -1.99 -14.67
N PHE A 148 2.02 -0.71 -14.79
CA PHE A 148 3.01 0.33 -15.06
C PHE A 148 4.12 0.34 -14.00
N PHE A 149 3.77 0.39 -12.70
CA PHE A 149 4.78 0.41 -11.64
C PHE A 149 5.52 -0.92 -11.48
N ILE A 150 4.91 -2.06 -11.81
CA ILE A 150 5.63 -3.33 -11.91
C ILE A 150 6.69 -3.26 -13.01
N GLY A 151 6.35 -2.72 -14.18
CA GLY A 151 7.31 -2.52 -15.27
C GLY A 151 8.45 -1.57 -14.87
N VAL A 152 8.16 -0.53 -14.09
CA VAL A 152 9.20 0.31 -13.47
C VAL A 152 10.09 -0.54 -12.55
N ALA A 153 9.53 -1.34 -11.65
CA ALA A 153 10.33 -2.18 -10.76
C ALA A 153 11.22 -3.18 -11.52
N ASP A 154 10.66 -3.86 -12.52
CA ASP A 154 11.39 -4.81 -13.36
C ASP A 154 12.56 -4.12 -14.08
N ALA A 155 12.33 -2.94 -14.64
CA ALA A 155 13.35 -2.18 -15.36
C ALA A 155 14.44 -1.60 -14.42
N LEU A 156 14.12 -1.46 -13.13
CA LEU A 156 15.07 -1.11 -12.06
C LEU A 156 15.75 -2.33 -11.42
N GLU A 157 15.43 -3.55 -11.88
CA GLU A 157 15.92 -4.81 -11.30
C GLU A 157 15.67 -4.92 -9.78
N ILE A 158 14.56 -4.34 -9.30
CA ILE A 158 14.10 -4.46 -7.91
C ILE A 158 12.75 -5.15 -7.85
N THR A 159 12.40 -5.66 -6.67
CA THR A 159 11.07 -6.26 -6.49
C THR A 159 9.99 -5.17 -6.51
N PRO A 160 8.78 -5.45 -7.04
CA PRO A 160 7.65 -4.51 -6.97
C PRO A 160 7.32 -4.07 -5.54
N TRP A 161 7.42 -4.99 -4.58
CA TRP A 161 7.29 -4.67 -3.15
C TRP A 161 8.40 -3.72 -2.66
N GLY A 162 9.64 -3.93 -3.09
CA GLY A 162 10.76 -3.03 -2.78
C GLY A 162 10.53 -1.62 -3.33
N LEU A 163 10.02 -1.51 -4.56
CA LEU A 163 9.61 -0.22 -5.14
C LEU A 163 8.49 0.43 -4.31
N ASP A 164 7.44 -0.31 -3.96
CA ASP A 164 6.33 0.20 -3.13
C ASP A 164 6.84 0.78 -1.80
N ARG A 165 7.71 0.06 -1.09
CA ARG A 165 8.30 0.54 0.18
C ARG A 165 9.26 1.71 -0.01
N PHE A 166 10.00 1.75 -1.11
CA PHE A 166 10.84 2.89 -1.45
C PHE A 166 9.99 4.15 -1.69
N LEU A 167 8.95 4.04 -2.54
CA LEU A 167 8.03 5.14 -2.83
C LEU A 167 7.26 5.57 -1.58
N TYR A 168 6.91 4.63 -0.70
CA TYR A 168 6.27 4.93 0.58
C TYR A 168 7.12 5.91 1.40
N LYS A 169 8.44 5.66 1.49
CA LYS A 169 9.38 6.44 2.32
C LYS A 169 9.83 7.74 1.68
N ASN A 170 9.86 7.81 0.34
CA ASN A 170 10.48 8.91 -0.39
C ASN A 170 9.49 9.76 -1.22
N CYS A 171 8.18 9.58 -1.03
CA CYS A 171 7.14 10.19 -1.86
C CYS A 171 7.28 11.70 -2.02
N ASP A 172 7.41 12.44 -0.91
CA ASP A 172 7.40 13.91 -0.94
C ASP A 172 8.62 14.45 -1.71
N GLY A 173 9.82 13.97 -1.36
CA GLY A 173 11.04 14.35 -2.07
C GLY A 173 11.04 13.97 -3.56
N MET A 174 10.35 12.90 -3.94
CA MET A 174 10.21 12.52 -5.34
C MET A 174 9.22 13.43 -6.09
N LEU A 175 8.10 13.79 -5.46
CA LEU A 175 7.12 14.72 -6.04
C LEU A 175 7.72 16.11 -6.23
N ASP A 176 8.53 16.59 -5.29
CA ASP A 176 9.19 17.90 -5.43
C ASP A 176 10.17 17.91 -6.60
N ARG A 177 10.96 16.84 -6.76
CA ARG A 177 11.87 16.68 -7.91
C ARG A 177 11.11 16.61 -9.24
N LEU A 178 10.01 15.87 -9.28
CA LEU A 178 9.13 15.75 -10.45
C LEU A 178 8.55 17.11 -10.86
N ARG A 179 8.02 17.87 -9.89
CA ARG A 179 7.45 19.19 -10.14
C ARG A 179 8.50 20.20 -10.58
N ALA A 180 9.69 20.19 -9.95
CA ALA A 180 10.80 21.06 -10.31
C ALA A 180 11.33 20.78 -11.73
N SER A 181 11.15 19.56 -12.23
CA SER A 181 11.59 19.14 -13.56
C SER A 181 10.49 19.12 -14.61
N ALA A 182 9.24 19.46 -14.27
CA ALA A 182 8.15 19.64 -15.21
C ALA A 182 8.27 21.01 -15.92
N SER A 183 8.86 21.03 -17.13
CA SER A 183 8.73 22.17 -18.05
C SER A 183 7.52 21.97 -18.96
N PRO A 184 6.80 23.04 -19.36
CA PRO A 184 5.54 22.95 -20.09
C PRO A 184 5.64 22.43 -21.54
N ASN A 185 6.80 21.95 -21.98
CA ASN A 185 7.06 21.71 -23.41
C ASN A 185 7.72 20.35 -23.74
N THR A 186 7.49 19.31 -22.93
CA THR A 186 8.31 18.09 -23.04
C THR A 186 7.55 16.77 -22.80
N SER A 187 7.36 16.01 -23.89
CA SER A 187 6.50 14.81 -23.99
C SER A 187 7.16 13.48 -23.60
N LYS A 188 8.22 13.45 -22.77
CA LYS A 188 8.89 12.19 -22.37
C LYS A 188 9.34 12.23 -20.92
N VAL A 189 9.06 11.14 -20.19
CA VAL A 189 9.44 10.91 -18.80
C VAL A 189 10.63 9.96 -18.74
N TRP A 190 11.68 10.37 -18.04
CA TRP A 190 12.87 9.57 -17.79
C TRP A 190 12.93 9.16 -16.33
N VAL A 191 13.17 7.88 -16.03
CA VAL A 191 13.39 7.39 -14.67
C VAL A 191 14.89 7.12 -14.48
N LEU A 192 15.54 7.89 -13.62
CA LEU A 192 16.97 7.76 -13.34
C LEU A 192 17.18 7.20 -11.94
N VAL A 193 18.02 6.17 -11.82
CA VAL A 193 18.30 5.50 -10.54
C VAL A 193 19.80 5.45 -10.28
N ALA A 194 20.22 6.10 -9.19
CA ALA A 194 21.60 6.09 -8.72
C ALA A 194 21.72 5.28 -7.42
N ARG A 195 22.69 4.34 -7.40
CA ARG A 195 23.30 3.67 -6.24
C ARG A 195 22.55 3.81 -4.90
N GLY A 196 21.44 3.09 -4.76
CA GLY A 196 20.78 2.85 -3.47
C GLY A 196 20.01 4.02 -2.84
N THR A 197 20.08 5.24 -3.39
CA THR A 197 19.30 6.37 -2.85
C THR A 197 18.94 7.39 -3.92
N ALA A 198 17.63 7.59 -4.08
CA ALA A 198 16.91 8.56 -4.91
C ALA A 198 16.65 8.18 -6.38
N VAL A 199 15.37 7.96 -6.68
CA VAL A 199 14.80 7.97 -8.03
C VAL A 199 14.38 9.40 -8.33
N ALA A 200 15.05 10.06 -9.26
CA ALA A 200 14.61 11.34 -9.81
C ALA A 200 14.01 11.06 -11.18
N ALA A 201 12.76 11.48 -11.37
CA ALA A 201 12.15 11.51 -12.68
C ALA A 201 12.29 12.92 -13.26
N PHE A 202 12.78 13.01 -14.50
CA PHE A 202 12.99 14.29 -15.19
C PHE A 202 12.21 14.30 -16.51
N THR A 203 11.68 15.47 -16.88
CA THR A 203 11.27 15.76 -18.26
C THR A 203 12.46 16.35 -19.07
N ASN A 204 12.34 16.40 -20.40
CA ASN A 204 13.36 16.43 -21.47
C ASN A 204 14.49 17.50 -21.47
N ARG A 205 15.05 17.93 -20.33
CA ARG A 205 16.33 18.67 -20.28
C ARG A 205 17.55 17.81 -19.95
N ALA A 206 17.43 16.49 -20.09
CA ALA A 206 18.31 15.55 -19.40
C ALA A 206 19.25 14.72 -20.29
N GLU A 207 19.59 15.07 -21.53
CA GLU A 207 20.70 14.37 -22.21
C GLU A 207 22.06 14.73 -21.58
N ALA A 208 22.27 16.00 -21.23
CA ALA A 208 23.46 16.43 -20.49
C ALA A 208 23.49 15.88 -19.05
N THR A 209 22.33 15.84 -18.37
CA THR A 209 22.21 15.32 -17.00
C THR A 209 22.28 13.79 -16.96
N ALA A 210 21.77 13.10 -17.97
CA ALA A 210 21.96 11.65 -18.15
C ALA A 210 23.43 11.29 -18.38
N ALA A 211 24.13 12.06 -19.23
CA ALA A 211 25.56 11.84 -19.45
C ALA A 211 26.40 12.07 -18.18
N GLN A 212 26.03 13.05 -17.35
CA GLN A 212 26.67 13.29 -16.05
C GLN A 212 26.32 12.19 -15.03
N ALA A 213 25.03 11.85 -14.89
CA ALA A 213 24.60 10.80 -13.98
C ALA A 213 25.17 9.41 -14.34
N LYS A 214 25.33 9.12 -15.64
CA LYS A 214 26.00 7.90 -16.11
C LYS A 214 27.49 7.91 -15.76
N ARG A 215 28.16 9.08 -15.82
CA ARG A 215 29.54 9.25 -15.32
C ARG A 215 29.64 9.06 -13.80
N ASP A 216 28.60 9.44 -13.06
CA ASP A 216 28.50 9.29 -11.61
C ASP A 216 28.01 7.89 -11.17
N GLY A 217 27.88 6.94 -12.12
CA GLY A 217 27.54 5.55 -11.84
C GLY A 217 26.06 5.23 -11.67
N ALA A 218 25.17 6.08 -12.21
CA ALA A 218 23.73 5.83 -12.24
C ALA A 218 23.31 4.94 -13.42
N THR A 219 22.29 4.11 -13.20
CA THR A 219 21.60 3.35 -14.24
C THR A 219 20.43 4.19 -14.77
N ILE A 220 20.40 4.38 -16.09
CA ILE A 220 19.35 5.16 -16.75
C ILE A 220 18.39 4.19 -17.40
N VAL A 221 17.15 4.21 -16.95
CA VAL A 221 16.13 3.30 -17.42
C VAL A 221 15.11 4.08 -18.24
N ARG A 222 15.06 3.76 -19.52
CA ARG A 222 14.03 4.27 -20.42
C ARG A 222 12.80 3.38 -20.26
N VAL A 223 11.76 3.90 -19.63
CA VAL A 223 10.46 3.23 -19.64
C VAL A 223 9.65 3.87 -20.77
N PRO A 224 9.43 3.19 -21.90
CA PRO A 224 8.53 3.70 -22.93
C PRO A 224 7.13 3.83 -22.34
N LEU A 225 6.56 5.04 -22.39
CA LEU A 225 5.15 5.27 -22.17
C LEU A 225 4.41 4.83 -23.43
N ASP A 226 4.24 3.52 -23.64
CA ASP A 226 3.45 3.05 -24.79
C ASP A 226 1.96 2.98 -24.39
N PRO A 227 1.04 3.55 -25.19
CA PRO A 227 -0.39 3.65 -24.87
C PRO A 227 -1.18 2.41 -25.33
N GLY A 228 -0.64 1.21 -25.11
CA GLY A 228 -1.30 -0.06 -25.47
C GLY A 228 -2.60 -0.32 -24.72
#